data_AF-A0A3D6DD24-F1
#
_entry.id   AF-A0A3D6DD24-F1
#
_cell.length_a   1.000
_cell.length_b   1.000
_cell.length_c   1.000
_cell.angle_alpha   90.00
_cell.angle_beta   90.00
_cell.angle_gamma   90.00
#
_symmetry.space_group_name_H-M   'P 1'
#
loop_
_entity.id
_entity.type
_entity.pdbx_description
1 polymer ?
#
loop_
_entity_poly.entity_id
_entity_poly.type
_entity_poly.pdbx_seq_one_letter_code
_entity_poly.pdbx_strand_id
1 'polypeptide(L)'
;MVRSLGRWQEMDFRGAVERAVKMEEASYNFYANLADVVEDRSIAEFAKELAEWELSHKEKLLSLLDGEISTEELGKQLPQTLGIAELFDEDSHAPGKDVKLEELLRFGITKEKKAAKLYESLKIAVDDPVLVELFDKLRSEELTHQEKLEKLYEDMILEGP
;
A
#
# COMPACT_ATOMS: atom_id res chain seq x y z
N MET A 1 26.08 12.55 -27.14
CA MET A 1 25.97 11.32 -26.33
C MET A 1 24.57 11.33 -25.74
N VAL A 2 23.67 10.48 -26.24
CA VAL A 2 22.26 10.43 -25.84
C VAL A 2 22.08 9.32 -24.83
N ARG A 3 21.50 9.62 -23.66
CA ARG A 3 20.38 8.88 -23.05
C ARG A 3 19.89 9.62 -21.80
N SER A 4 18.61 9.97 -21.88
CA SER A 4 17.71 10.52 -20.88
C SER A 4 17.90 9.98 -19.45
N LEU A 5 18.29 10.86 -18.53
CA LEU A 5 17.89 10.75 -17.13
C LEU A 5 16.52 11.41 -17.01
N GLY A 6 15.49 10.57 -16.97
CA GLY A 6 14.11 11.01 -16.94
C GLY A 6 13.79 11.75 -15.64
N ARG A 7 13.51 13.05 -15.77
CA ARG A 7 12.31 13.71 -15.23
C ARG A 7 11.96 13.47 -13.75
N TRP A 8 12.94 13.48 -12.84
CA TRP A 8 12.69 13.75 -11.43
C TRP A 8 13.29 15.11 -11.10
N GLN A 9 12.54 16.14 -11.45
CA GLN A 9 12.75 17.49 -10.96
C GLN A 9 12.56 17.47 -9.43
N GLU A 10 13.30 18.30 -8.68
CA GLU A 10 13.12 18.52 -7.24
C GLU A 10 11.62 18.47 -6.89
N MET A 11 11.21 17.44 -6.16
CA MET A 11 9.83 17.26 -5.75
C MET A 11 9.65 17.98 -4.43
N ASP A 12 8.87 19.06 -4.44
CA ASP A 12 8.51 19.75 -3.21
C ASP A 12 7.60 18.87 -2.32
N PHE A 13 7.56 19.21 -1.02
CA PHE A 13 6.79 18.50 0.00
C PHE A 13 5.36 18.22 -0.44
N ARG A 14 4.67 19.25 -0.93
CA ARG A 14 3.28 19.16 -1.34
C ARG A 14 3.10 18.19 -2.51
N GLY A 15 3.94 18.28 -3.53
CA GLY A 15 3.84 17.41 -4.71
C GLY A 15 4.14 15.94 -4.41
N ALA A 16 5.00 15.64 -3.44
CA ALA A 16 5.25 14.27 -2.99
C ALA A 16 4.01 13.69 -2.28
N VAL A 17 3.46 14.43 -1.33
CA VAL A 17 2.31 13.98 -0.54
C VAL A 17 1.03 13.89 -1.38
N GLU A 18 0.77 14.85 -2.28
CA GLU A 18 -0.38 14.79 -3.20
C GLU A 18 -0.33 13.58 -4.15
N ARG A 19 0.87 13.13 -4.53
CA ARG A 19 1.04 11.90 -5.32
C ARG A 19 0.68 10.67 -4.50
N ALA A 20 1.16 10.58 -3.26
CA ALA A 20 0.80 9.49 -2.35
C ALA A 20 -0.73 9.46 -2.10
N VAL A 21 -1.35 10.61 -1.81
CA VAL A 21 -2.81 10.72 -1.59
C VAL A 21 -3.62 10.16 -2.76
N LYS A 22 -3.24 10.48 -4.01
CA LYS A 22 -3.94 9.97 -5.19
C LYS A 22 -3.81 8.46 -5.35
N MET A 23 -2.73 7.88 -4.87
CA MET A 23 -2.51 6.44 -4.92
C MET A 23 -3.34 5.71 -3.89
N GLU A 24 -3.31 6.16 -2.64
CA GLU A 24 -4.16 5.65 -1.56
C GLU A 24 -5.65 5.75 -1.95
N GLU A 25 -6.06 6.88 -2.55
CA GLU A 25 -7.42 7.06 -3.04
C GLU A 25 -7.79 6.07 -4.15
N ALA A 26 -6.86 5.78 -5.07
CA ALA A 26 -7.10 4.80 -6.14
C ALA A 26 -7.24 3.38 -5.59
N SER A 27 -6.42 2.98 -4.62
CA SER A 27 -6.51 1.67 -3.95
C SER A 27 -7.75 1.55 -3.09
N TYR A 28 -8.09 2.58 -2.31
CA TYR A 28 -9.35 2.67 -1.57
C TYR A 28 -10.56 2.43 -2.48
N ASN A 29 -10.67 3.21 -3.56
CA ASN A 29 -11.79 3.10 -4.49
C ASN A 29 -11.84 1.72 -5.15
N PHE A 30 -10.69 1.11 -5.43
CA PHE A 30 -10.62 -0.24 -5.96
C PHE A 30 -11.22 -1.26 -4.98
N TYR A 31 -10.75 -1.29 -3.74
CA TYR A 31 -11.21 -2.27 -2.74
C TYR A 31 -12.65 -2.02 -2.31
N ALA A 32 -13.06 -0.75 -2.14
CA ALA A 32 -14.45 -0.39 -1.85
C ALA A 32 -15.39 -0.87 -2.96
N ASN A 33 -15.06 -0.61 -4.22
CA ASN A 33 -15.85 -1.10 -5.35
C ASN A 33 -15.84 -2.64 -5.43
N LEU A 34 -14.71 -3.30 -5.16
CA LEU A 34 -14.64 -4.76 -5.14
C LEU A 34 -15.58 -5.35 -4.08
N ALA A 35 -15.59 -4.75 -2.89
CA ALA A 35 -16.47 -5.16 -1.79
C ALA A 35 -17.95 -5.01 -2.14
N ASP A 36 -18.31 -4.05 -2.99
CA ASP A 36 -19.69 -3.82 -3.42
C ASP A 36 -20.16 -4.82 -4.50
N VAL A 37 -19.24 -5.34 -5.32
CA VAL A 37 -19.58 -6.17 -6.49
C VAL A 37 -19.35 -7.67 -6.29
N VAL A 38 -18.55 -8.08 -5.30
CA VAL A 38 -18.27 -9.49 -5.02
C VAL A 38 -19.45 -10.17 -4.33
N GLU A 39 -19.79 -11.39 -4.75
CA GLU A 39 -20.93 -12.13 -4.18
C GLU A 39 -20.62 -12.81 -2.85
N ASP A 40 -19.36 -13.23 -2.65
CA ASP A 40 -18.92 -13.89 -1.42
C ASP A 40 -18.78 -12.87 -0.29
N ARG A 41 -19.58 -13.05 0.76
CA ARG A 41 -19.63 -12.13 1.90
C ARG A 41 -18.31 -12.03 2.64
N SER A 42 -17.58 -13.13 2.82
CA SER A 42 -16.29 -13.13 3.52
C SER A 42 -15.25 -12.37 2.72
N ILE A 43 -15.27 -12.51 1.39
CA ILE A 43 -14.40 -11.72 0.50
C ILE A 43 -14.81 -10.25 0.50
N ALA A 44 -16.11 -9.94 0.53
CA ALA A 44 -16.59 -8.55 0.63
C ALA A 44 -16.15 -7.88 1.94
N GLU A 45 -16.24 -8.58 3.07
CA GLU A 45 -15.78 -8.10 4.37
C GLU A 45 -14.26 -7.88 4.37
N PHE A 46 -13.50 -8.80 3.79
CA PHE A 46 -12.05 -8.65 3.67
C PHE A 46 -11.65 -7.48 2.75
N ALA A 47 -12.32 -7.30 1.60
CA ALA A 47 -12.09 -6.16 0.73
C ALA A 47 -12.39 -4.82 1.42
N LYS A 48 -13.37 -4.77 2.34
CA LYS A 48 -13.62 -3.56 3.15
C LYS A 48 -12.48 -3.27 4.11
N GLU A 49 -11.93 -4.29 4.77
CA GLU A 49 -10.76 -4.12 5.63
C GLU A 49 -9.57 -3.53 4.87
N LEU A 50 -9.29 -4.03 3.66
CA LEU A 50 -8.24 -3.46 2.80
C LEU A 50 -8.55 -2.00 2.42
N ALA A 51 -9.81 -1.69 2.08
CA ALA A 51 -10.20 -0.31 1.80
C ALA A 51 -9.97 0.61 3.00
N GLU A 52 -10.28 0.15 4.22
CA GLU A 52 -10.09 0.94 5.45
C GLU A 52 -8.61 1.24 5.72
N TRP A 53 -7.69 0.34 5.39
CA TRP A 53 -6.25 0.59 5.50
C TRP A 53 -5.81 1.74 4.58
N GLU A 54 -6.19 1.68 3.31
CA GLU A 54 -5.86 2.71 2.30
C GLU A 54 -6.50 4.07 2.64
N LEU A 55 -7.73 4.06 3.20
CA LEU A 55 -8.38 5.28 3.66
C LEU A 55 -7.60 5.92 4.84
N SER A 56 -7.15 5.11 5.79
CA SER A 56 -6.35 5.58 6.92
C SER A 56 -5.03 6.23 6.47
N HIS A 57 -4.34 5.65 5.49
CA HIS A 57 -3.14 6.27 4.91
C HIS A 57 -3.47 7.61 4.24
N LYS A 58 -4.53 7.66 3.44
CA LYS A 58 -5.00 8.90 2.80
C LYS A 58 -5.27 9.99 3.83
N GLU A 59 -5.97 9.67 4.91
CA GLU A 59 -6.30 10.61 6.00
C GLU A 59 -5.03 11.12 6.69
N LYS A 60 -4.07 10.25 7.03
CA LYS A 60 -2.78 10.65 7.59
C LYS A 60 -2.02 11.63 6.68
N LEU A 61 -1.97 11.34 5.38
CA LEU A 61 -1.30 12.20 4.39
C LEU A 61 -1.97 13.58 4.28
N LEU A 62 -3.30 13.63 4.33
CA LEU A 62 -4.06 14.89 4.30
C LEU A 62 -3.88 15.71 5.58
N SER A 63 -4.00 15.08 6.75
CA SER A 63 -3.78 15.76 8.03
C SER A 63 -2.36 16.31 8.17
N LEU A 64 -1.35 15.67 7.59
CA LEU A 64 0.00 16.22 7.51
C LEU A 64 0.11 17.43 6.56
N LEU A 65 -0.54 17.37 5.39
CA LEU A 65 -0.59 18.50 4.45
C LEU A 65 -1.25 19.74 5.07
N ASP A 66 -2.27 19.52 5.89
CA ASP A 66 -3.02 20.57 6.57
C ASP A 66 -2.36 21.00 7.89
N GLY A 67 -1.30 20.30 8.31
CA GLY A 67 -0.55 20.58 9.54
C GLY A 67 -1.30 20.23 10.83
N GLU A 68 -2.31 19.37 10.75
CA GLU A 68 -3.13 18.92 11.88
C GLU A 68 -2.40 17.89 12.75
N ILE A 69 -1.51 17.10 12.15
CA ILE A 69 -0.66 16.13 12.85
C ILE A 69 0.80 16.34 12.46
N SER A 70 1.72 15.88 13.30
CA SER A 70 3.15 15.82 13.00
C SER A 70 3.61 14.38 12.71
N THR A 71 4.81 14.23 12.15
CA THR A 71 5.34 12.89 11.86
C THR A 71 5.57 12.09 13.13
N GLU A 72 5.87 12.71 14.27
CA GLU A 72 6.06 12.03 15.56
C GLU A 72 4.81 11.27 16.03
N GLU A 73 3.61 11.70 15.64
CA GLU A 73 2.34 11.04 15.97
C GLU A 73 2.11 9.76 15.16
N LEU A 74 2.85 9.56 14.06
CA LEU A 74 2.82 8.35 13.26
C LEU A 74 3.64 7.22 13.93
N GLY A 75 3.07 6.02 13.95
CA GLY A 75 3.76 4.83 14.44
C GLY A 75 4.92 4.39 13.53
N LYS A 76 5.91 3.69 14.11
CA LYS A 76 6.94 2.98 13.35
C LYS A 76 6.99 1.53 13.80
N GLN A 77 6.83 0.61 12.86
CA GLN A 77 7.04 -0.82 13.09
C GLN A 77 8.19 -1.32 12.21
N LEU A 78 8.92 -2.32 12.69
CA LEU A 78 9.91 -3.06 11.90
C LEU A 78 9.38 -4.47 11.65
N PRO A 79 8.42 -4.64 10.72
CA PRO A 79 7.90 -5.95 10.35
C PRO A 79 8.95 -6.77 9.58
N GLN A 80 8.78 -8.09 9.56
CA GLN A 80 9.57 -9.01 8.74
C GLN A 80 8.62 -9.79 7.84
N THR A 81 8.61 -9.43 6.55
CA THR A 81 7.83 -10.14 5.53
C THR A 81 8.31 -11.58 5.39
N LEU A 82 7.40 -12.51 5.11
CA LEU A 82 7.68 -13.92 4.82
C LEU A 82 8.29 -14.13 3.43
N GLY A 83 8.20 -13.13 2.54
CA GLY A 83 8.75 -13.20 1.19
C GLY A 83 7.88 -13.96 0.19
N ILE A 84 6.65 -14.30 0.58
CA ILE A 84 5.65 -14.94 -0.28
C ILE A 84 5.35 -14.09 -1.52
N ALA A 85 5.46 -12.76 -1.40
CA ALA A 85 5.33 -11.84 -2.53
C ALA A 85 6.32 -12.08 -3.68
N GLU A 86 7.42 -12.82 -3.48
CA GLU A 86 8.37 -13.19 -4.55
C GLU A 86 7.88 -14.38 -5.39
N LEU A 87 6.83 -15.07 -4.95
CA LEU A 87 6.22 -16.20 -5.67
C LEU A 87 5.21 -15.75 -6.73
N PHE A 88 4.87 -14.45 -6.78
CA PHE A 88 3.80 -13.91 -7.61
C PHE A 88 4.37 -13.08 -8.76
N ASP A 89 3.79 -13.22 -9.95
CA ASP A 89 4.08 -12.32 -11.05
C ASP A 89 3.59 -10.91 -10.72
N GLU A 90 4.42 -9.89 -11.01
CA GLU A 90 4.06 -8.49 -10.75
C GLU A 90 2.88 -8.00 -11.63
N ASP A 91 2.49 -8.78 -12.65
CA ASP A 91 1.36 -8.53 -13.57
C ASP A 91 0.05 -9.24 -13.12
N SER A 92 -0.16 -9.33 -11.82
CA SER A 92 -1.42 -9.82 -11.25
C SER A 92 -2.56 -8.89 -11.70
N HIS A 93 -3.51 -9.45 -12.45
CA HIS A 93 -4.65 -8.68 -12.98
C HIS A 93 -5.54 -8.25 -11.81
N ALA A 94 -6.10 -7.04 -11.89
CA ALA A 94 -7.01 -6.55 -10.88
C ALA A 94 -8.24 -7.48 -10.76
N PRO A 95 -8.53 -8.03 -9.58
CA PRO A 95 -9.64 -8.96 -9.42
C PRO A 95 -11.00 -8.31 -9.72
N GLY A 96 -11.90 -9.10 -10.29
CA GLY A 96 -13.29 -8.72 -10.57
C GLY A 96 -14.28 -9.35 -9.59
N LYS A 97 -15.58 -9.24 -9.88
CA LYS A 97 -16.67 -9.73 -9.01
C LYS A 97 -16.64 -11.23 -8.68
N ASP A 98 -16.00 -12.05 -9.52
CA ASP A 98 -15.95 -13.52 -9.37
C ASP A 98 -14.66 -13.99 -8.66
N VAL A 99 -13.88 -13.05 -8.11
CA VAL A 99 -12.58 -13.26 -7.46
C VAL A 99 -12.64 -14.33 -6.37
N LYS A 100 -11.59 -15.15 -6.30
CA LYS A 100 -11.35 -16.08 -5.18
C LYS A 100 -10.45 -15.44 -4.12
N LEU A 101 -10.60 -15.89 -2.87
CA LEU A 101 -9.80 -15.38 -1.76
C LEU A 101 -8.30 -15.43 -2.04
N GLU A 102 -7.81 -16.54 -2.64
CA GLU A 102 -6.40 -16.66 -3.06
C GLU A 102 -5.97 -15.55 -4.02
N GLU A 103 -6.78 -15.25 -5.03
CA GLU A 103 -6.48 -14.22 -6.03
C GLU A 103 -6.48 -12.82 -5.39
N LEU A 104 -7.43 -12.54 -4.49
CA LEU A 104 -7.47 -11.29 -3.74
C LEU A 104 -6.24 -11.15 -2.82
N LEU A 105 -5.85 -12.21 -2.11
CA LEU A 105 -4.66 -12.21 -1.26
C LEU A 105 -3.39 -11.96 -2.06
N ARG A 106 -3.21 -12.67 -3.19
CA ARG A 106 -2.08 -12.44 -4.10
C ARG A 106 -2.03 -10.99 -4.55
N PHE A 107 -3.16 -10.45 -5.00
CA PHE A 107 -3.26 -9.06 -5.45
C PHE A 107 -2.92 -8.07 -4.33
N GLY A 108 -3.49 -8.27 -3.13
CA GLY A 108 -3.21 -7.46 -1.94
C GLY A 108 -1.73 -7.47 -1.58
N ILE A 109 -1.13 -8.66 -1.42
CA ILE A 109 0.31 -8.81 -1.11
C ILE A 109 1.18 -8.08 -2.13
N THR A 110 0.88 -8.22 -3.43
CA THR A 110 1.62 -7.53 -4.49
C THR A 110 1.43 -6.02 -4.44
N LYS A 111 0.24 -5.53 -4.08
CA LYS A 111 -0.06 -4.11 -3.90
C LYS A 111 0.71 -3.51 -2.73
N GLU A 112 0.69 -4.15 -1.56
CA GLU A 112 1.43 -3.69 -0.38
C GLU A 112 2.94 -3.61 -0.65
N LYS A 113 3.51 -4.65 -1.29
CA LYS A 113 4.92 -4.64 -1.71
C LYS A 113 5.24 -3.48 -2.66
N LYS A 114 4.35 -3.16 -3.61
CA LYS A 114 4.53 -2.04 -4.54
C LYS A 114 4.42 -0.69 -3.82
N ALA A 115 3.51 -0.54 -2.87
CA ALA A 115 3.37 0.66 -2.04
C ALA A 115 4.62 0.86 -1.17
N ALA A 116 5.12 -0.18 -0.50
CA ALA A 116 6.37 -0.14 0.26
C ALA A 116 7.58 0.28 -0.62
N LYS A 117 7.74 -0.31 -1.81
CA LYS A 117 8.80 0.08 -2.77
C LYS A 117 8.67 1.54 -3.20
N LEU A 118 7.45 2.03 -3.39
CA LEU A 118 7.21 3.43 -3.73
C LEU A 118 7.63 4.34 -2.59
N TYR A 119 7.16 4.09 -1.37
CA TYR A 119 7.49 4.91 -0.22
C TYR A 119 8.99 4.94 0.05
N GLU A 120 9.70 3.82 -0.16
CA GLU A 120 11.17 3.81 -0.15
C GLU A 120 11.76 4.74 -1.22
N SER A 121 11.20 4.72 -2.44
CA SER A 121 11.67 5.59 -3.53
C SER A 121 11.39 7.06 -3.25
N LEU A 122 10.23 7.39 -2.68
CA LEU A 122 9.86 8.76 -2.27
C LEU A 122 10.77 9.25 -1.13
N LYS A 123 11.06 8.39 -0.14
CA LYS A 123 12.02 8.68 0.94
C LYS A 123 13.40 9.05 0.40
N ILE A 124 13.89 8.37 -0.64
CA ILE A 124 15.19 8.64 -1.27
C ILE A 124 15.17 9.92 -2.11
N ALA A 125 13.99 10.30 -2.65
CA ALA A 125 13.84 11.42 -3.57
C ALA A 125 13.62 12.79 -2.90
N VAL A 126 13.56 12.84 -1.57
CA VAL A 126 13.29 14.06 -0.79
C VAL A 126 14.43 14.35 0.20
N ASP A 127 14.74 15.63 0.39
CA ASP A 127 15.78 16.08 1.34
C ASP A 127 15.20 16.56 2.68
N ASP A 128 13.88 16.81 2.74
CA ASP A 128 13.20 17.28 3.95
C ASP A 128 13.13 16.14 5.00
N PRO A 129 13.71 16.31 6.21
CA PRO A 129 13.71 15.29 7.24
C PRO A 129 12.30 14.82 7.65
N VAL A 130 11.30 15.70 7.60
CA VAL A 130 9.90 15.37 7.92
C VAL A 130 9.35 14.43 6.85
N LEU A 131 9.61 14.68 5.57
CA LEU A 131 9.19 13.77 4.49
C LEU A 131 9.91 12.43 4.54
N VAL A 132 11.20 12.44 4.87
CA VAL A 132 11.98 11.21 5.05
C VAL A 132 11.35 10.35 6.15
N GLU A 133 11.01 10.95 7.29
CA GLU A 133 10.36 10.23 8.38
C GLU A 133 8.96 9.73 7.98
N LEU A 134 8.15 10.57 7.34
CA LEU A 134 6.82 10.22 6.86
C LEU A 134 6.85 8.98 5.96
N PHE A 135 7.67 9.01 4.91
CA PHE A 135 7.72 7.91 3.96
C PHE A 135 8.36 6.65 4.54
N ASP A 136 9.29 6.77 5.50
CA ASP A 136 9.81 5.61 6.22
C ASP A 136 8.71 4.94 7.08
N LYS A 137 7.83 5.73 7.71
CA LYS A 137 6.72 5.21 8.51
C LYS A 137 5.63 4.57 7.66
N LEU A 138 5.22 5.21 6.56
CA LEU A 138 4.28 4.62 5.62
C LEU A 138 4.83 3.32 5.02
N ARG A 139 6.10 3.31 4.58
CA ARG A 139 6.76 2.06 4.14
C ARG A 139 6.65 0.97 5.19
N SER A 140 6.92 1.30 6.45
CA SER A 140 6.84 0.35 7.56
C SER A 140 5.41 -0.18 7.78
N GLU A 141 4.38 0.66 7.63
CA GLU A 141 2.98 0.22 7.72
C GLU A 141 2.62 -0.75 6.58
N GLU A 142 3.02 -0.46 5.34
CA GLU A 142 2.75 -1.38 4.21
C GLU A 142 3.46 -2.72 4.34
N LEU A 143 4.68 -2.74 4.89
CA LEU A 143 5.37 -4.00 5.17
C LEU A 143 4.65 -4.80 6.26
N THR A 144 3.99 -4.14 7.22
CA THR A 144 3.17 -4.81 8.25
C THR A 144 1.90 -5.37 7.61
N HIS A 145 1.25 -4.64 6.71
CA HIS A 145 0.11 -5.14 5.94
C HIS A 145 0.52 -6.34 5.08
N GLN A 146 1.62 -6.23 4.35
CA GLN A 146 2.18 -7.33 3.57
C GLN A 146 2.38 -8.57 4.45
N GLU A 147 3.07 -8.45 5.60
CA GLU A 147 3.29 -9.58 6.51
C GLU A 147 1.98 -10.22 6.99
N LYS A 148 0.96 -9.42 7.34
CA LYS A 148 -0.37 -9.93 7.73
C LYS A 148 -1.03 -10.73 6.61
N LEU A 149 -0.99 -10.20 5.39
CA LEU A 149 -1.59 -10.87 4.22
C LEU A 149 -0.83 -12.14 3.85
N GLU A 150 0.50 -12.12 3.94
CA GLU A 150 1.36 -13.28 3.69
C GLU A 150 1.07 -14.40 4.71
N LYS A 151 0.91 -14.08 5.99
CA LYS A 151 0.49 -15.05 7.02
C LYS A 151 -0.88 -15.65 6.72
N LEU A 152 -1.85 -14.80 6.36
CA LEU A 152 -3.18 -15.28 6.01
C LEU A 152 -3.15 -16.19 4.77
N TYR A 153 -2.30 -15.88 3.79
CA TYR A 153 -2.09 -16.72 2.62
C TYR A 153 -1.43 -18.07 2.98
N GLU A 154 -0.41 -18.06 3.83
CA GLU A 154 0.24 -19.27 4.34
C GLU A 154 -0.80 -20.19 5.03
N ASP A 155 -1.52 -19.64 6.02
CA ASP A 155 -2.52 -20.39 6.81
C ASP A 155 -3.66 -20.94 5.93
N MET A 156 -4.24 -20.12 5.06
CA MET A 156 -5.48 -20.47 4.34
C MET A 156 -5.26 -21.23 3.04
N ILE A 157 -4.11 -21.02 2.36
CA ILE A 157 -3.87 -21.50 1.00
C ILE A 157 -2.75 -22.55 0.95
N LEU A 158 -1.63 -22.32 1.66
CA LEU A 158 -0.49 -23.23 1.62
C LEU A 158 -0.64 -24.39 2.59
N GLU A 159 -1.01 -24.09 3.84
CA GLU A 159 -1.19 -25.11 4.89
C GLU A 159 -2.61 -25.71 4.83
N GLY A 160 -3.59 -24.88 4.47
CA GLY A 160 -5.01 -25.26 4.44
C GLY A 160 -5.62 -25.31 5.86
N PRO A 161 -6.95 -25.22 5.97
CA PRO A 161 -7.64 -25.25 7.27
C PRO A 161 -7.61 -26.63 7.96
#